data_AF-A0A1Y3AN04-F1
#
_entry.id   AF-A0A1Y3AN04-F1
#
_cell.length_a   1.000
_cell.length_b   1.000
_cell.length_c   1.000
_cell.angle_alpha   90.00
_cell.angle_beta   90.00
_cell.angle_gamma   90.00
#
_symmetry.space_group_name_H-M   'P 1'
#
loop_
_entity.id
_entity.type
_entity.pdbx_description
1 polymer ?
#
loop_
_entity_poly.entity_id
_entity_poly.type
_entity_poly.pdbx_seq_one_letter_code
_entity_poly.pdbx_strand_id
1 'polypeptide(L)'
;MDKNPSTVILFLIGPFSDRLFGKTISKHEQDEREAFIITNERTIHFLNSTLERIVQRIVQIPDEQNIDDDDGDFQQNIQIWMETLSICLRILMILMEKFEKNFKNDDNESILNDIHPCYETLGILLNNSQTLKWLSLEDYNLSENLYHRFEKLYSKNRKDDHEQYIIDNDDDSNLQQLQLSLKDLQNDDFMPGQAHALIIIRKLVLNRHPSIMIMFDQVISAVKNILHTSESYIYLAAIRTLSAIAIRHTDRILPILIDELITNENRPLSDRLKIGETIIQLTYSIGDFAHHYSSQLINGMLLGIKSSEPAIRISCLSCLGEFCRRFRYGLSKYMIELISMIERIITTDPELEVRRAAVLFLYLLLKGVDHETAILLQNHLKNMKNIIINVENRTLDDVLRRHCCNAYEQISRIAIELLQQNE
;
A
#
# COMPACT_ATOMS: atom_id res chain seq x y z
N MET A 1 4.97 14.59 -9.48
CA MET A 1 5.09 13.80 -10.72
C MET A 1 4.07 12.69 -10.64
N ASP A 2 2.82 13.07 -10.90
CA ASP A 2 1.59 12.26 -10.93
C ASP A 2 1.32 11.69 -12.33
N LYS A 3 2.37 11.37 -13.09
CA LYS A 3 2.26 11.05 -14.53
C LYS A 3 2.45 9.58 -14.89
N ASN A 4 2.67 8.67 -13.95
CA ASN A 4 2.91 7.26 -14.32
C ASN A 4 2.15 6.25 -13.43
N PRO A 5 0.86 6.00 -13.72
CA PRO A 5 0.09 4.89 -13.17
C PRO A 5 0.60 3.50 -13.64
N SER A 6 1.53 3.49 -14.60
CA SER A 6 2.00 2.32 -15.32
C SER A 6 2.87 1.36 -14.50
N THR A 7 3.55 1.78 -13.43
CA THR A 7 4.55 0.90 -12.78
C THR A 7 3.91 -0.20 -11.92
N VAL A 8 2.84 0.10 -11.18
CA VAL A 8 2.10 -0.92 -10.40
C VAL A 8 1.40 -1.90 -11.34
N ILE A 9 0.86 -1.40 -12.45
CA ILE A 9 0.10 -2.20 -13.42
C ILE A 9 1.04 -3.05 -14.29
N LEU A 10 2.11 -2.48 -14.88
CA LEU A 10 3.08 -3.22 -15.69
C LEU A 10 3.91 -4.21 -14.87
N PHE A 11 4.28 -3.92 -13.61
CA PHE A 11 5.18 -4.79 -12.84
C PHE A 11 4.48 -5.71 -11.83
N LEU A 12 3.26 -5.42 -11.39
CA LEU A 12 2.48 -6.38 -10.60
C LEU A 12 1.46 -7.11 -11.46
N ILE A 13 0.62 -6.42 -12.24
CA ILE A 13 -0.50 -7.05 -12.96
C ILE A 13 -0.04 -7.74 -14.25
N GLY A 14 0.92 -7.18 -14.99
CA GLY A 14 1.52 -7.80 -16.17
C GLY A 14 2.13 -9.19 -15.89
N PRO A 15 3.12 -9.30 -14.97
CA PRO A 15 3.69 -10.58 -14.57
C PRO A 15 2.69 -11.52 -13.90
N PHE A 16 1.64 -11.01 -13.24
CA PHE A 16 0.57 -11.83 -12.67
C PHE A 16 -0.36 -12.38 -13.75
N SER A 17 -0.66 -11.58 -14.78
CA SER A 17 -1.40 -11.96 -15.98
C SER A 17 -0.61 -12.99 -16.81
N ASP A 18 0.67 -12.75 -17.08
CA ASP A 18 1.52 -13.72 -17.78
C ASP A 18 1.68 -15.03 -17.00
N ARG A 19 1.67 -14.97 -15.66
CA ARG A 19 1.66 -16.15 -14.78
C ARG A 19 0.31 -16.85 -14.66
N LEU A 20 -0.80 -16.24 -15.06
CA LEU A 20 -2.14 -16.84 -15.00
C LEU A 20 -2.68 -17.26 -16.38
N PHE A 21 -2.32 -16.50 -17.42
CA PHE A 21 -2.89 -16.57 -18.76
C PHE A 21 -1.84 -16.72 -19.87
N GLY A 22 -0.55 -16.85 -19.52
CA GLY A 22 0.53 -17.03 -20.47
C GLY A 22 0.41 -18.34 -21.27
N LYS A 23 0.81 -18.30 -22.54
CA LYS A 23 0.69 -19.41 -23.51
C LYS A 23 1.52 -20.67 -23.16
N THR A 24 2.32 -20.63 -22.09
CA THR A 24 3.32 -21.66 -21.72
C THR A 24 3.01 -22.39 -20.41
N ILE A 25 1.84 -22.18 -19.80
CA ILE A 25 1.53 -22.75 -18.48
C ILE A 25 0.86 -24.13 -18.64
N SER A 26 1.30 -25.11 -17.86
CA SER A 26 0.64 -26.42 -17.80
C SER A 26 -0.68 -26.33 -17.03
N LYS A 27 -1.68 -27.15 -17.40
CA LYS A 27 -3.01 -27.15 -16.74
C LYS A 27 -2.94 -27.33 -15.21
N HIS A 28 -1.94 -28.06 -14.71
CA HIS A 28 -1.72 -28.29 -13.29
C HIS A 28 -1.22 -27.04 -12.54
N GLU A 29 -0.32 -26.26 -13.14
CA GLU A 29 0.20 -25.02 -12.55
C GLU A 29 -0.86 -23.91 -12.55
N GLN A 30 -1.76 -23.93 -13.54
CA GLN A 30 -2.93 -23.06 -13.58
C GLN A 30 -3.88 -23.37 -12.40
N ASP A 31 -4.21 -24.64 -12.19
CA ASP A 31 -5.11 -25.07 -11.11
C ASP A 31 -4.56 -24.74 -9.70
N GLU A 32 -3.25 -24.87 -9.47
CA GLU A 32 -2.59 -24.52 -8.20
C GLU A 32 -2.55 -23.00 -7.94
N ARG A 33 -2.28 -22.19 -8.97
CA ARG A 33 -2.25 -20.72 -8.85
C ARG A 33 -3.64 -20.13 -8.65
N GLU A 34 -4.64 -20.68 -9.33
CA GLU A 34 -6.03 -20.31 -9.08
C GLU A 34 -6.47 -20.69 -7.65
N ALA A 35 -5.96 -21.79 -7.07
CA ALA A 35 -6.23 -22.16 -5.67
C ALA A 35 -5.58 -21.18 -4.66
N PHE A 36 -4.40 -20.64 -4.97
CA PHE A 36 -3.71 -19.63 -4.15
C PHE A 36 -4.43 -18.27 -4.12
N ILE A 37 -5.03 -17.86 -5.24
CA ILE A 37 -5.81 -16.60 -5.35
C ILE A 37 -7.04 -16.65 -4.45
N ILE A 38 -7.70 -17.81 -4.37
CA ILE A 38 -8.97 -18.01 -3.65
C ILE A 38 -8.77 -18.13 -2.13
N THR A 39 -7.62 -18.61 -1.69
CA THR A 39 -7.31 -18.79 -0.26
C THR A 39 -6.81 -17.52 0.43
N ASN A 40 -6.59 -16.44 -0.32
CA ASN A 40 -5.97 -15.25 0.21
C ASN A 40 -6.94 -14.05 0.15
N GLU A 41 -7.51 -13.67 1.30
CA GLU A 41 -8.35 -12.48 1.49
C GLU A 41 -7.73 -11.20 0.89
N ARG A 42 -6.39 -11.13 0.86
CA ARG A 42 -5.66 -9.99 0.30
C ARG A 42 -5.85 -9.86 -1.21
N THR A 43 -6.06 -10.96 -1.94
CA THR A 43 -6.30 -10.94 -3.38
C THR A 43 -7.67 -10.37 -3.71
N ILE A 44 -8.69 -10.71 -2.91
CA ILE A 44 -10.05 -10.16 -3.04
C ILE A 44 -10.04 -8.67 -2.71
N HIS A 45 -9.36 -8.27 -1.63
CA HIS A 45 -9.19 -6.85 -1.29
C HIS A 45 -8.46 -6.07 -2.39
N PHE A 46 -7.39 -6.64 -2.94
CA PHE A 46 -6.65 -6.07 -4.06
C PHE A 46 -7.55 -5.86 -5.27
N LEU A 47 -8.35 -6.87 -5.63
CA LEU A 47 -9.24 -6.83 -6.77
C LEU A 47 -10.32 -5.75 -6.60
N ASN A 48 -10.97 -5.71 -5.44
CA ASN A 48 -11.96 -4.68 -5.10
C ASN A 48 -11.39 -3.27 -5.26
N SER A 49 -10.26 -3.00 -4.60
CA SER A 49 -9.66 -1.66 -4.59
C SER A 49 -9.13 -1.26 -5.97
N THR A 50 -8.63 -2.20 -6.75
CA THR A 50 -8.10 -1.93 -8.09
C THR A 50 -9.23 -1.66 -9.08
N LEU A 51 -10.28 -2.49 -9.06
CA LEU A 51 -11.47 -2.29 -9.89
C LEU A 51 -12.15 -0.96 -9.58
N GLU A 52 -12.40 -0.67 -8.30
CA GLU A 52 -13.03 0.59 -7.84
C GLU A 52 -12.27 1.82 -8.34
N ARG A 53 -10.94 1.83 -8.17
CA ARG A 53 -10.09 2.96 -8.59
C ARG A 53 -10.07 3.16 -10.10
N ILE A 54 -10.03 2.08 -10.87
CA ILE A 54 -10.03 2.18 -12.35
C ILE A 54 -11.37 2.71 -12.82
N VAL A 55 -12.48 2.15 -12.32
CA VAL A 55 -13.82 2.61 -12.70
C VAL A 55 -14.01 4.07 -12.32
N GLN A 56 -13.63 4.50 -11.12
CA GLN A 56 -13.70 5.92 -10.73
C GLN A 56 -12.89 6.85 -11.63
N ARG A 57 -11.73 6.40 -12.14
CA ARG A 57 -10.93 7.18 -13.09
C ARG A 57 -11.55 7.26 -14.47
N ILE A 58 -12.11 6.15 -14.97
CA ILE A 58 -12.79 6.13 -16.26
C ILE A 58 -14.01 7.06 -16.23
N VAL A 59 -14.74 7.09 -15.11
CA VAL A 59 -15.87 8.01 -14.89
C VAL A 59 -15.45 9.49 -14.96
N GLN A 60 -14.20 9.81 -14.60
CA GLN A 60 -13.66 11.17 -14.58
C GLN A 60 -13.02 11.61 -15.91
N ILE A 61 -13.02 10.76 -16.95
CA ILE A 61 -12.48 11.13 -18.26
C ILE A 61 -13.39 12.21 -18.90
N PRO A 62 -12.84 13.38 -19.28
CA PRO A 62 -13.61 14.42 -19.96
C PRO A 62 -14.16 13.94 -21.31
N ASP A 63 -15.30 14.47 -21.75
CA ASP A 63 -15.82 14.20 -23.09
C ASP A 63 -14.78 14.53 -24.18
N GLU A 64 -14.71 13.69 -25.22
CA GLU A 64 -13.72 13.69 -26.32
C GLU A 64 -13.45 15.06 -26.96
N GLN A 65 -14.35 16.03 -26.79
CA GLN A 65 -14.24 17.38 -27.34
C GLN A 65 -13.19 18.26 -26.63
N ASN A 66 -12.59 17.81 -25.51
CA ASN A 66 -11.59 18.55 -24.73
C ASN A 66 -10.25 17.80 -24.57
N ILE A 67 -10.03 16.69 -25.29
CA ILE A 67 -8.76 15.99 -25.26
C ILE A 67 -7.88 16.57 -26.37
N ASP A 68 -6.88 17.37 -26.00
CA ASP A 68 -5.87 17.84 -26.96
C ASP A 68 -5.14 16.61 -27.53
N ASP A 69 -5.25 16.39 -28.85
CA ASP A 69 -4.67 15.26 -29.60
C ASP A 69 -3.13 15.14 -29.48
N ASP A 70 -2.46 16.10 -28.84
CA ASP A 70 -0.99 16.18 -28.68
C ASP A 70 -0.46 15.59 -27.35
N ASP A 71 -1.31 15.16 -26.41
CA ASP A 71 -0.86 14.64 -25.11
C ASP A 71 -0.71 13.09 -25.13
N GLY A 72 0.31 12.59 -25.85
CA GLY A 72 0.58 11.15 -26.03
C GLY A 72 0.70 10.34 -24.73
N ASP A 73 1.07 10.99 -23.61
CA ASP A 73 1.07 10.39 -22.26
C ASP A 73 -0.35 10.02 -21.80
N PHE A 74 -1.37 10.80 -22.16
CA PHE A 74 -2.75 10.60 -21.70
C PHE A 74 -3.42 9.41 -22.37
N GLN A 75 -3.26 9.26 -23.70
CA GLN A 75 -3.75 8.09 -24.44
C GLN A 75 -3.08 6.80 -23.96
N GLN A 76 -1.78 6.83 -23.68
CA GLN A 76 -1.06 5.69 -23.12
C GLN A 76 -1.62 5.29 -21.74
N ASN A 77 -1.98 6.26 -20.90
CA ASN A 77 -2.58 6.00 -19.59
C ASN A 77 -3.97 5.38 -19.70
N ILE A 78 -4.82 5.82 -20.65
CA ILE A 78 -6.13 5.22 -20.90
C ILE A 78 -5.98 3.76 -21.31
N GLN A 79 -5.07 3.47 -22.25
CA GLN A 79 -4.78 2.11 -22.69
C GLN A 79 -4.41 1.20 -21.52
N ILE A 80 -3.54 1.68 -20.63
CA ILE A 80 -3.11 0.95 -19.43
C ILE A 80 -4.28 0.72 -18.47
N TRP A 81 -5.16 1.70 -18.27
CA TRP A 81 -6.35 1.53 -17.42
C TRP A 81 -7.31 0.48 -17.99
N MET A 82 -7.51 0.45 -19.31
CA MET A 82 -8.38 -0.53 -19.96
C MET A 82 -7.81 -1.95 -19.88
N GLU A 83 -6.51 -2.13 -20.12
CA GLU A 83 -5.84 -3.41 -19.94
C GLU A 83 -5.97 -3.91 -18.50
N THR A 84 -5.83 -3.01 -17.52
CA THR A 84 -5.98 -3.35 -16.11
C THR A 84 -7.41 -3.74 -15.76
N LEU A 85 -8.39 -3.02 -16.31
CA LEU A 85 -9.81 -3.35 -16.16
C LEU A 85 -10.09 -4.75 -16.69
N SER A 86 -9.63 -5.06 -17.91
CA SER A 86 -9.81 -6.38 -18.52
C SER A 86 -9.22 -7.50 -17.67
N ILE A 87 -8.02 -7.29 -17.11
CA ILE A 87 -7.38 -8.28 -16.23
C ILE A 87 -8.16 -8.47 -14.92
N CYS A 88 -8.64 -7.38 -14.32
CA CYS A 88 -9.48 -7.45 -13.12
C CYS A 88 -10.78 -8.23 -13.39
N LEU A 89 -11.45 -7.96 -14.51
CA LEU A 89 -12.68 -8.67 -14.89
C LEU A 89 -12.43 -10.17 -15.12
N ARG A 90 -11.30 -10.53 -15.75
CA ARG A 90 -10.91 -11.94 -15.96
C ARG A 90 -10.63 -12.67 -14.64
N ILE A 91 -9.90 -12.03 -13.72
CA ILE A 91 -9.65 -12.57 -12.38
C ILE A 91 -10.97 -12.74 -11.63
N LEU A 92 -11.86 -11.75 -11.69
CA LEU A 92 -13.18 -11.80 -11.07
C LEU A 92 -14.03 -12.94 -11.63
N MET A 93 -13.96 -13.22 -12.94
CA MET A 93 -14.65 -14.35 -13.57
C MET A 93 -14.19 -15.70 -13.03
N ILE A 94 -12.87 -15.89 -12.88
CA ILE A 94 -12.32 -17.14 -12.33
C ILE A 94 -12.76 -17.34 -10.87
N LEU A 95 -12.72 -16.26 -10.08
CA LEU A 95 -13.20 -16.28 -8.70
C LEU A 95 -14.68 -16.66 -8.65
N MET A 96 -15.51 -16.04 -9.49
CA MET A 96 -16.95 -16.32 -9.56
C MET A 96 -17.26 -17.75 -9.99
N GLU A 97 -16.59 -18.29 -11.00
CA GLU A 97 -16.81 -19.68 -11.45
C GLU A 97 -16.46 -20.72 -10.39
N LYS A 98 -15.41 -20.50 -9.60
CA LYS A 98 -15.05 -21.40 -8.51
C LYS A 98 -15.95 -21.21 -7.29
N PHE A 99 -16.37 -19.99 -7.02
CA PHE A 99 -17.34 -19.69 -5.97
C PHE A 99 -18.69 -20.39 -6.25
N GLU A 100 -19.19 -20.32 -7.48
CA GLU A 100 -20.41 -21.04 -7.92
C GLU A 100 -20.28 -22.58 -7.75
N LYS A 101 -19.07 -23.14 -7.91
CA LYS A 101 -18.81 -24.58 -7.72
C LYS A 101 -18.75 -25.00 -6.25
N ASN A 102 -18.27 -24.12 -5.37
CA ASN A 102 -18.05 -24.39 -3.94
C ASN A 102 -19.22 -23.94 -3.03
N PHE A 103 -20.29 -23.38 -3.59
CA PHE A 103 -21.45 -22.77 -2.92
C PHE A 103 -22.35 -23.74 -2.10
N LYS A 104 -21.78 -24.77 -1.47
CA LYS A 104 -22.50 -25.78 -0.67
C LYS A 104 -22.27 -25.68 0.85
N ASN A 105 -21.38 -24.81 1.32
CA ASN A 105 -21.00 -24.71 2.74
C ASN A 105 -21.24 -23.29 3.30
N ASP A 106 -21.61 -23.20 4.58
CA ASP A 106 -21.90 -21.96 5.34
C ASP A 106 -20.71 -20.99 5.46
N ASP A 107 -19.47 -21.44 5.22
CA ASP A 107 -18.26 -20.60 5.25
C ASP A 107 -18.17 -19.55 4.10
N ASN A 108 -19.09 -19.61 3.12
CA ASN A 108 -19.02 -18.79 1.90
C ASN A 108 -19.69 -17.41 2.01
N GLU A 109 -20.43 -17.10 3.08
CA GLU A 109 -21.04 -15.77 3.26
C GLU A 109 -20.00 -14.66 3.51
N SER A 110 -18.93 -14.97 4.24
CA SER A 110 -17.83 -14.01 4.47
C SER A 110 -17.18 -13.59 3.15
N ILE A 111 -16.90 -14.56 2.27
CA ILE A 111 -16.26 -14.31 0.98
C ILE A 111 -17.21 -13.58 0.02
N LEU A 112 -18.51 -13.88 0.08
CA LEU A 112 -19.52 -13.14 -0.70
C LEU A 112 -19.56 -11.67 -0.31
N ASN A 113 -19.53 -11.38 0.99
CA ASN A 113 -19.44 -10.02 1.53
C ASN A 113 -18.13 -9.34 1.13
N ASP A 114 -17.02 -10.09 1.10
CA ASP A 114 -15.73 -9.55 0.66
C ASP A 114 -15.71 -9.19 -0.82
N ILE A 115 -16.44 -9.89 -1.68
CA ILE A 115 -16.50 -9.61 -3.13
C ILE A 115 -17.63 -8.61 -3.48
N HIS A 116 -18.54 -8.30 -2.55
CA HIS A 116 -19.62 -7.33 -2.76
C HIS A 116 -19.19 -5.97 -3.36
N PRO A 117 -18.05 -5.37 -2.98
CA PRO A 117 -17.61 -4.11 -3.59
C PRO A 117 -17.32 -4.23 -5.10
N CYS A 118 -16.90 -5.40 -5.59
CA CYS A 118 -16.76 -5.64 -7.04
C CYS A 118 -18.13 -5.59 -7.73
N TYR A 119 -19.19 -6.11 -7.11
CA TYR A 119 -20.55 -6.07 -7.66
C TYR A 119 -21.06 -4.63 -7.76
N GLU A 120 -20.91 -3.82 -6.70
CA GLU A 120 -21.27 -2.40 -6.73
C GLU A 120 -20.50 -1.63 -7.81
N THR A 121 -19.19 -1.90 -7.90
CA THR A 121 -18.31 -1.27 -8.89
C THR A 121 -18.68 -1.65 -10.32
N LEU A 122 -19.05 -2.92 -10.57
CA LEU A 122 -19.58 -3.36 -11.86
C LEU A 122 -20.89 -2.65 -12.21
N GLY A 123 -21.75 -2.41 -11.22
CA GLY A 123 -22.97 -1.62 -11.38
C GLY A 123 -22.67 -0.19 -11.82
N ILE A 124 -21.67 0.47 -11.23
CA ILE A 124 -21.22 1.81 -11.65
C ILE A 124 -20.67 1.78 -13.08
N LEU A 125 -19.87 0.76 -13.41
CA LEU A 125 -19.29 0.58 -14.74
C LEU A 125 -20.35 0.42 -15.84
N LEU A 126 -21.41 -0.33 -15.57
CA LEU A 126 -22.47 -0.64 -16.54
C LEU A 126 -23.55 0.45 -16.63
N ASN A 127 -23.79 1.19 -15.53
CA ASN A 127 -24.83 2.23 -15.49
C ASN A 127 -24.33 3.62 -15.93
N ASN A 128 -23.03 3.81 -16.14
CA ASN A 128 -22.48 5.10 -16.54
C ASN A 128 -22.21 5.13 -18.06
N SER A 129 -22.81 6.10 -18.77
CA SER A 129 -22.67 6.22 -20.22
C SER A 129 -21.26 6.58 -20.67
N GLN A 130 -20.44 7.19 -19.83
CA GLN A 130 -19.05 7.52 -20.15
C GLN A 130 -18.14 6.31 -20.10
N THR A 131 -18.31 5.43 -19.10
CA THR A 131 -17.50 4.21 -18.97
C THR A 131 -17.74 3.24 -20.12
N LEU A 132 -18.99 3.15 -20.59
CA LEU A 132 -19.39 2.31 -21.73
C LEU A 132 -18.69 2.68 -23.04
N LYS A 133 -18.30 3.94 -23.23
CA LYS A 133 -17.61 4.39 -24.46
C LYS A 133 -16.20 3.80 -24.58
N TRP A 134 -15.53 3.57 -23.46
CA TRP A 134 -14.13 3.13 -23.41
C TRP A 134 -13.98 1.61 -23.31
N LEU A 135 -15.07 0.91 -23.01
CA LEU A 135 -15.08 -0.55 -22.89
C LEU A 135 -14.98 -1.22 -24.25
N SER A 136 -14.12 -2.23 -24.35
CA SER A 136 -14.15 -3.15 -25.49
C SER A 136 -15.45 -3.98 -25.46
N LEU A 137 -15.91 -4.46 -26.62
CA LEU A 137 -17.10 -5.32 -26.70
C LEU A 137 -16.92 -6.60 -25.87
N GLU A 138 -15.69 -7.12 -25.77
CA GLU A 138 -15.37 -8.28 -24.93
C GLU A 138 -15.52 -7.97 -23.44
N ASP A 139 -14.97 -6.84 -22.97
CA ASP A 139 -15.01 -6.45 -21.55
C ASP A 139 -16.42 -6.01 -21.12
N TYR A 140 -17.19 -5.40 -22.02
CA TYR A 140 -18.61 -5.10 -21.79
C TYR A 140 -19.42 -6.38 -21.54
N ASN A 141 -19.32 -7.35 -22.45
CA ASN A 141 -20.02 -8.63 -22.32
C ASN A 141 -19.57 -9.40 -21.07
N LEU A 142 -18.28 -9.33 -20.73
CA LEU A 142 -17.73 -9.96 -19.54
C LEU A 142 -18.29 -9.32 -18.26
N SER A 143 -18.35 -7.99 -18.23
CA SER A 143 -18.91 -7.21 -17.11
C SER A 143 -20.40 -7.48 -16.91
N GLU A 144 -21.18 -7.51 -17.99
CA GLU A 144 -22.62 -7.84 -17.96
C GLU A 144 -22.86 -9.28 -17.47
N ASN A 145 -22.06 -10.24 -17.96
CA ASN A 145 -22.13 -11.64 -17.51
C ASN A 145 -21.83 -11.77 -16.00
N LEU A 146 -20.75 -11.12 -15.54
CA LEU A 146 -20.38 -11.10 -14.13
C LEU A 146 -21.50 -10.50 -13.27
N TYR A 147 -22.05 -9.37 -13.69
CA TYR A 147 -23.11 -8.67 -12.97
C TYR A 147 -24.35 -9.55 -12.81
N HIS A 148 -24.80 -10.23 -13.86
CA HIS A 148 -25.92 -11.17 -13.78
C HIS A 148 -25.63 -12.41 -12.91
N ARG A 149 -24.39 -12.91 -12.90
CA ARG A 149 -24.01 -14.01 -12.00
C ARG A 149 -24.06 -13.57 -10.53
N PHE A 150 -23.60 -12.36 -10.22
CA PHE A 150 -23.76 -11.78 -8.89
C PHE A 150 -25.23 -11.65 -8.50
N GLU A 151 -26.08 -11.08 -9.36
CA GLU A 151 -27.53 -10.99 -9.10
C GLU A 151 -28.17 -12.36 -8.85
N LYS A 152 -27.74 -13.40 -9.56
CA LYS A 152 -28.23 -14.77 -9.37
C LYS A 152 -27.81 -15.38 -8.03
N LEU A 153 -26.62 -15.03 -7.51
CA LEU A 153 -26.16 -15.45 -6.19
C LEU A 153 -26.88 -14.70 -5.08
N TYR A 154 -27.00 -13.38 -5.20
CA TYR A 154 -27.76 -12.57 -4.24
C TYR A 154 -29.26 -12.91 -4.23
N SER A 155 -29.84 -13.30 -5.37
CA SER A 155 -31.23 -13.76 -5.43
C SER A 155 -31.45 -15.18 -4.90
N LYS A 156 -30.43 -16.04 -4.87
CA LYS A 156 -30.49 -17.36 -4.22
C LYS A 156 -30.49 -17.25 -2.68
N ASN A 157 -29.76 -16.29 -2.12
CA ASN A 157 -29.77 -16.00 -0.68
C ASN A 157 -31.06 -15.28 -0.22
N ARG A 158 -31.89 -14.82 -1.16
CA ARG A 158 -33.15 -14.11 -0.88
C ARG A 158 -34.35 -15.00 -0.53
N LYS A 159 -34.19 -16.33 -0.43
CA LYS A 159 -35.31 -17.24 -0.14
C LYS A 159 -35.52 -17.62 1.34
N ASP A 160 -34.63 -17.25 2.26
CA ASP A 160 -34.82 -17.50 3.70
C ASP A 160 -34.79 -16.24 4.60
N ASP A 161 -34.50 -15.03 4.08
CA ASP A 161 -34.47 -13.79 4.88
C ASP A 161 -35.47 -12.73 4.40
N HIS A 162 -36.72 -13.14 4.15
CA HIS A 162 -37.82 -12.19 4.02
C HIS A 162 -38.32 -11.75 5.41
N GLU A 163 -37.50 -11.03 6.17
CA GLU A 163 -38.00 -10.12 7.22
C GLU A 163 -37.02 -9.04 7.73
N GLN A 164 -35.89 -8.74 7.06
CA GLN A 164 -35.03 -7.62 7.52
C GLN A 164 -34.22 -6.86 6.46
N TYR A 165 -34.80 -6.63 5.28
CA TYR A 165 -34.40 -5.48 4.44
C TYR A 165 -35.64 -4.64 4.14
N ILE A 166 -36.24 -4.12 5.20
CA ILE A 166 -36.93 -2.84 5.11
C ILE A 166 -35.82 -1.79 5.24
N ILE A 167 -35.78 -0.88 4.29
CA ILE A 167 -35.01 0.36 4.34
C ILE A 167 -35.43 1.09 5.62
N ASP A 168 -34.66 0.98 6.71
CA ASP A 168 -34.96 1.68 7.98
C ASP A 168 -33.68 1.89 8.85
N ASN A 169 -33.28 3.15 9.01
CA ASN A 169 -32.71 3.79 10.22
C ASN A 169 -31.26 3.57 10.73
N ASP A 170 -30.38 2.79 10.10
CA ASP A 170 -29.01 2.57 10.65
C ASP A 170 -27.92 3.60 10.26
N ASP A 171 -28.09 4.34 9.14
CA ASP A 171 -27.12 5.36 8.72
C ASP A 171 -27.06 6.55 9.71
N ASP A 172 -28.21 6.92 10.29
CA ASP A 172 -28.30 7.99 11.30
C ASP A 172 -27.69 7.57 12.64
N SER A 173 -27.82 6.29 13.03
CA SER A 173 -27.28 5.74 14.27
C SER A 173 -25.74 5.72 14.27
N ASN A 174 -25.13 5.27 13.16
CA ASN A 174 -23.67 5.22 13.04
C ASN A 174 -23.03 6.60 12.80
N LEU A 175 -23.75 7.52 12.14
CA LEU A 175 -23.30 8.92 12.01
C LEU A 175 -23.39 9.65 13.35
N GLN A 176 -24.45 9.41 14.14
CA GLN A 176 -24.53 9.86 15.53
C GLN A 176 -23.43 9.24 16.39
N GLN A 177 -23.13 7.94 16.22
CA GLN A 177 -22.05 7.27 16.94
C GLN A 177 -20.66 7.85 16.59
N LEU A 178 -20.42 8.22 15.33
CA LEU A 178 -19.20 8.93 14.93
C LEU A 178 -19.13 10.32 15.54
N GLN A 179 -20.23 11.08 15.55
CA GLN A 179 -20.29 12.40 16.17
C GLN A 179 -20.07 12.34 17.70
N LEU A 180 -20.64 11.34 18.37
CA LEU A 180 -20.40 11.07 19.79
C LEU A 180 -18.93 10.71 20.02
N SER A 181 -18.37 9.82 19.21
CA SER A 181 -16.96 9.45 19.30
C SER A 181 -16.06 10.68 19.13
N LEU A 182 -16.35 11.58 18.19
CA LEU A 182 -15.59 12.82 17.99
C LEU A 182 -15.70 13.78 19.19
N LYS A 183 -16.86 13.84 19.86
CA LYS A 183 -17.00 14.61 21.11
C LYS A 183 -16.22 13.97 22.25
N ASP A 184 -16.24 12.64 22.36
CA ASP A 184 -15.48 11.91 23.36
C ASP A 184 -13.97 12.07 23.14
N LEU A 185 -13.49 12.19 21.89
CA LEU A 185 -12.11 12.53 21.58
C LEU A 185 -11.69 13.93 22.04
N GLN A 186 -12.64 14.87 22.16
CA GLN A 186 -12.40 16.25 22.61
C GLN A 186 -12.54 16.41 24.13
N ASN A 187 -12.96 15.36 24.85
CA ASN A 187 -13.16 15.41 26.28
C ASN A 187 -11.86 15.07 27.01
N ASP A 188 -11.15 16.08 27.50
CA ASP A 188 -9.86 15.94 28.19
C ASP A 188 -9.97 15.29 29.58
N ASP A 189 -11.18 15.18 30.15
CA ASP A 189 -11.39 14.70 31.53
C ASP A 189 -11.51 13.16 31.63
N PHE A 190 -11.64 12.43 30.52
CA PHE A 190 -11.87 10.97 30.55
C PHE A 190 -11.12 10.16 29.49
N MET A 191 -9.89 9.80 29.83
CA MET A 191 -8.96 9.04 28.98
C MET A 191 -9.49 7.69 28.43
N PRO A 192 -10.20 6.84 29.21
CA PRO A 192 -10.77 5.60 28.67
C PRO A 192 -11.84 5.84 27.58
N GLY A 193 -12.56 6.95 27.66
CA GLY A 193 -13.55 7.37 26.64
C GLY A 193 -12.87 7.71 25.32
N GLN A 194 -11.77 8.48 25.37
CA GLN A 194 -10.96 8.79 24.19
C GLN A 194 -10.43 7.51 23.51
N ALA A 195 -9.90 6.57 24.30
CA ALA A 195 -9.42 5.28 23.77
C ALA A 195 -10.55 4.45 23.13
N HIS A 196 -11.74 4.43 23.75
CA HIS A 196 -12.90 3.73 23.20
C HIS A 196 -13.39 4.37 21.89
N ALA A 197 -13.46 5.69 21.84
CA ALA A 197 -13.83 6.44 20.64
C ALA A 197 -12.86 6.17 19.47
N LEU A 198 -11.56 6.06 19.73
CA LEU A 198 -10.57 5.67 18.72
C LEU A 198 -10.81 4.25 18.17
N ILE A 199 -11.23 3.32 19.03
CA ILE A 199 -11.59 1.94 18.63
C ILE A 199 -12.83 1.95 17.74
N ILE A 200 -13.85 2.72 18.09
CA ILE A 200 -15.08 2.88 17.29
C ILE A 200 -14.74 3.46 15.92
N ILE A 201 -14.00 4.57 15.86
CA ILE A 201 -13.58 5.20 14.60
C ILE A 201 -12.80 4.21 13.75
N ARG A 202 -11.87 3.47 14.34
CA ARG A 202 -11.13 2.42 13.64
C ARG A 202 -12.06 1.34 13.07
N LYS A 203 -13.06 0.89 13.83
CA LYS A 203 -14.04 -0.09 13.36
C LYS A 203 -14.84 0.44 12.16
N LEU A 204 -15.33 1.69 12.25
CA LEU A 204 -16.06 2.34 11.16
C LEU A 204 -15.21 2.50 9.89
N VAL A 205 -13.93 2.85 10.05
CA VAL A 205 -12.95 2.93 8.95
C VAL A 205 -12.72 1.57 8.29
N LEU A 206 -12.55 0.52 9.08
CA LEU A 206 -12.35 -0.85 8.56
C LEU A 206 -13.62 -1.36 7.84
N ASN A 207 -14.80 -0.99 8.35
CA ASN A 207 -16.10 -1.41 7.83
C ASN A 207 -16.62 -0.55 6.65
N ARG A 208 -15.82 0.35 6.06
CA ARG A 208 -16.23 1.20 4.92
C ARG A 208 -17.43 2.12 5.18
N HIS A 209 -17.67 2.52 6.43
CA HIS A 209 -18.87 3.29 6.71
C HIS A 209 -18.81 4.69 6.04
N PRO A 210 -19.85 5.11 5.27
CA PRO A 210 -19.84 6.35 4.50
C PRO A 210 -19.64 7.61 5.37
N SER A 211 -20.04 7.55 6.65
CA SER A 211 -19.85 8.65 7.62
C SER A 211 -18.39 9.10 7.77
N ILE A 212 -17.41 8.20 7.58
CA ILE A 212 -15.98 8.55 7.65
C ILE A 212 -15.57 9.47 6.51
N MET A 213 -16.14 9.32 5.31
CA MET A 213 -15.86 10.20 4.17
C MET A 213 -16.50 11.57 4.36
N ILE A 214 -17.70 11.62 4.91
CA ILE A 214 -18.43 12.87 5.18
C ILE A 214 -17.65 13.75 6.18
N MET A 215 -17.04 13.14 7.21
CA MET A 215 -16.37 13.85 8.29
C MET A 215 -14.84 13.66 8.28
N PHE A 216 -14.25 13.29 7.13
CA PHE A 216 -12.86 12.84 7.04
C PHE A 216 -11.86 13.82 7.67
N ASP A 217 -11.95 15.11 7.32
CA ASP A 217 -11.02 16.12 7.81
C ASP A 217 -11.17 16.36 9.32
N GLN A 218 -12.38 16.22 9.86
CA GLN A 218 -12.64 16.34 11.29
C GLN A 218 -12.09 15.12 12.05
N VAL A 219 -12.27 13.92 11.50
CA VAL A 219 -11.72 12.68 12.06
C VAL A 219 -10.19 12.73 12.09
N ILE A 220 -9.55 13.14 10.99
CA ILE A 220 -8.10 13.28 10.94
C ILE A 220 -7.60 14.34 11.92
N SER A 221 -8.26 15.50 11.98
CA SER A 221 -7.88 16.57 12.91
C SER A 221 -8.03 16.12 14.37
N ALA A 222 -9.10 15.41 14.71
CA ALA A 222 -9.32 14.88 16.07
C ALA A 222 -8.29 13.81 16.46
N VAL A 223 -8.02 12.85 15.58
CA VAL A 223 -6.98 11.81 15.83
C VAL A 223 -5.59 12.45 15.95
N LYS A 224 -5.28 13.45 15.12
CA LYS A 224 -4.04 14.24 15.25
C LYS A 224 -3.94 14.95 16.59
N ASN A 225 -5.02 15.62 17.04
CA ASN A 225 -5.07 16.31 18.32
C ASN A 225 -4.77 15.38 19.49
N ILE A 226 -5.31 14.16 19.46
CA ILE A 226 -5.02 13.16 20.50
C ILE A 226 -3.56 12.74 20.51
N LEU A 227 -2.88 12.67 19.36
CA LEU A 227 -1.45 12.38 19.33
C LEU A 227 -0.61 13.44 20.08
N HIS A 228 -1.15 14.66 20.29
CA HIS A 228 -0.46 15.72 21.05
C HIS A 228 -0.62 15.61 22.57
N THR A 229 -1.71 15.01 23.07
CA THR A 229 -2.12 15.15 24.49
C THR A 229 -1.99 13.85 25.29
N SER A 230 -1.70 12.72 24.63
CA SER A 230 -1.93 11.38 25.19
C SER A 230 -0.78 10.78 26.01
N GLU A 231 -1.12 10.12 27.13
CA GLU A 231 -0.30 9.06 27.73
C GLU A 231 -0.17 7.84 26.79
N SER A 232 0.87 7.02 27.01
CA SER A 232 1.28 5.90 26.14
C SER A 232 0.17 4.95 25.66
N TYR A 233 -0.91 4.78 26.45
CA TYR A 233 -2.03 3.89 26.11
C TYR A 233 -2.96 4.46 25.02
N ILE A 234 -3.40 5.71 25.16
CA ILE A 234 -4.28 6.38 24.18
C ILE A 234 -3.49 6.65 22.89
N TYR A 235 -2.21 7.00 23.05
CA TYR A 235 -1.29 7.18 21.95
C TYR A 235 -1.25 5.95 21.02
N LEU A 236 -1.14 4.74 21.58
CA LEU A 236 -1.10 3.51 20.80
C LEU A 236 -2.43 3.21 20.10
N ALA A 237 -3.57 3.54 20.73
CA ALA A 237 -4.87 3.48 20.08
C ALA A 237 -4.95 4.46 18.90
N ALA A 238 -4.42 5.68 19.06
CA ALA A 238 -4.42 6.71 18.02
C ALA A 238 -3.55 6.32 16.82
N ILE A 239 -2.34 5.77 17.05
CA ILE A 239 -1.54 5.15 15.98
C ILE A 239 -2.38 4.11 15.25
N ARG A 240 -2.99 3.16 15.96
CA ARG A 240 -3.70 2.05 15.32
C ARG A 240 -4.88 2.51 14.48
N THR A 241 -5.58 3.55 14.93
CA THR A 241 -6.66 4.19 14.18
C THR A 241 -6.10 4.92 12.96
N LEU A 242 -5.01 5.67 13.11
CA LEU A 242 -4.36 6.37 12.00
C LEU A 242 -3.80 5.40 10.95
N SER A 243 -3.20 4.28 11.37
CA SER A 243 -2.77 3.19 10.50
C SER A 243 -3.95 2.59 9.75
N ALA A 244 -5.09 2.36 10.42
CA ALA A 244 -6.30 1.86 9.75
C ALA A 244 -6.83 2.84 8.69
N ILE A 245 -6.84 4.14 8.98
CA ILE A 245 -7.25 5.16 8.02
C ILE A 245 -6.24 5.26 6.87
N ALA A 246 -4.96 5.23 7.19
CA ALA A 246 -3.88 5.35 6.24
C ALA A 246 -3.81 4.15 5.27
N ILE A 247 -4.21 2.93 5.66
CA ILE A 247 -4.34 1.80 4.72
C ILE A 247 -5.39 2.08 3.64
N ARG A 248 -6.47 2.79 3.99
CA ARG A 248 -7.62 3.04 3.10
C ARG A 248 -7.45 4.32 2.27
N HIS A 249 -6.78 5.32 2.85
CA HIS A 249 -6.60 6.65 2.26
C HIS A 249 -5.12 7.07 2.28
N THR A 250 -4.23 6.15 1.88
CA THR A 250 -2.78 6.36 1.94
C THR A 250 -2.36 7.61 1.17
N ASP A 251 -2.98 7.89 0.02
CA ASP A 251 -2.72 9.08 -0.81
C ASP A 251 -2.85 10.40 -0.04
N ARG A 252 -3.80 10.48 0.89
CA ARG A 252 -4.05 11.70 1.67
C ARG A 252 -3.25 11.73 2.97
N ILE A 253 -3.05 10.57 3.59
CA ILE A 253 -2.44 10.49 4.92
C ILE A 253 -0.92 10.44 4.87
N LEU A 254 -0.33 9.76 3.89
CA LEU A 254 1.12 9.62 3.82
C LEU A 254 1.86 10.98 3.75
N PRO A 255 1.45 11.96 2.91
CA PRO A 255 2.11 13.27 2.89
C PRO A 255 2.03 13.99 4.24
N ILE A 256 0.88 13.88 4.92
CA ILE A 256 0.67 14.45 6.24
C ILE A 256 1.62 13.82 7.26
N LEU A 257 1.74 12.49 7.28
CA LEU A 257 2.62 11.78 8.22
C LEU A 257 4.09 12.15 8.01
N ILE A 258 4.51 12.28 6.74
CA ILE A 258 5.88 12.67 6.39
C ILE A 258 6.17 14.09 6.87
N ASP A 259 5.25 15.03 6.65
CA ASP A 259 5.40 16.42 7.07
C ASP A 259 5.43 16.54 8.61
N GLU A 260 4.57 15.81 9.31
CA GLU A 260 4.52 15.81 10.77
C GLU A 260 5.77 15.18 11.40
N LEU A 261 6.40 14.22 10.73
CA LEU A 261 7.70 13.67 11.15
C LEU A 261 8.82 14.70 10.98
N ILE A 262 8.88 15.40 9.84
CA ILE A 262 10.08 16.13 9.41
C ILE A 262 10.01 17.63 9.75
N THR A 263 8.91 18.30 9.41
CA THR A 263 8.81 19.77 9.38
C THR A 263 8.29 20.35 10.70
N ASN A 264 7.50 19.59 11.46
CA ASN A 264 6.79 20.12 12.61
C ASN A 264 7.67 20.20 13.89
N GLU A 265 8.65 21.12 13.88
CA GLU A 265 9.56 21.36 15.01
C GLU A 265 8.86 21.82 16.30
N ASN A 266 7.61 22.29 16.20
CA ASN A 266 6.80 22.66 17.37
C ASN A 266 6.36 21.45 18.21
N ARG A 267 6.46 20.24 17.66
CA ARG A 267 6.13 19.00 18.39
C ARG A 267 7.36 18.45 19.11
N PRO A 268 7.18 17.85 20.31
CA PRO A 268 8.22 17.09 20.96
C PRO A 268 8.80 16.01 20.04
N LEU A 269 10.13 15.89 20.03
CA LEU A 269 10.84 14.89 19.22
C LEU A 269 10.30 13.47 19.46
N SER A 270 9.96 13.13 20.71
CA SER A 270 9.39 11.83 21.07
C SER A 270 8.11 11.48 20.31
N ASP A 271 7.27 12.48 20.00
CA ASP A 271 6.00 12.30 19.31
C ASP A 271 6.20 12.24 17.79
N ARG A 272 7.18 12.98 17.27
CA ARG A 272 7.57 12.91 15.85
C ARG A 272 8.15 11.55 15.51
N LEU A 273 9.06 11.00 16.32
CA LEU A 273 9.63 9.65 16.10
C LEU A 273 8.56 8.55 16.08
N LYS A 274 7.56 8.76 16.92
CA LYS A 274 6.35 7.97 17.07
C LYS A 274 5.49 7.95 15.78
N ILE A 275 5.54 9.02 14.99
CA ILE A 275 4.97 9.07 13.63
C ILE A 275 5.81 8.25 12.64
N GLY A 276 7.14 8.26 12.76
CA GLY A 276 8.03 7.41 11.97
C GLY A 276 7.68 5.91 12.08
N GLU A 277 7.38 5.44 13.29
CA GLU A 277 6.88 4.09 13.53
C GLU A 277 5.51 3.84 12.86
N THR A 278 4.62 4.83 12.87
CA THR A 278 3.33 4.76 12.16
C THR A 278 3.52 4.61 10.66
N ILE A 279 4.49 5.31 10.07
CA ILE A 279 4.83 5.19 8.64
C ILE A 279 5.37 3.79 8.30
N ILE A 280 6.18 3.20 9.19
CA ILE A 280 6.65 1.81 9.04
C ILE A 280 5.47 0.84 9.07
N GLN A 281 4.56 1.00 10.04
CA GLN A 281 3.37 0.15 10.15
C GLN A 281 2.45 0.31 8.95
N LEU A 282 2.25 1.54 8.47
CA LEU A 282 1.50 1.82 7.25
C LEU A 282 2.11 1.08 6.06
N THR A 283 3.42 1.19 5.89
CA THR A 283 4.19 0.52 4.85
C THR A 283 4.02 -1.01 4.93
N TYR A 284 4.00 -1.56 6.14
CA TYR A 284 3.72 -2.98 6.36
C TYR A 284 2.30 -3.36 5.97
N SER A 285 1.32 -2.53 6.35
CA SER A 285 -0.09 -2.85 6.15
C SER A 285 -0.57 -2.68 4.71
N ILE A 286 -0.02 -1.74 3.94
CA ILE A 286 -0.31 -1.62 2.50
C ILE A 286 0.39 -2.70 1.67
N GLY A 287 1.39 -3.40 2.22
CA GLY A 287 2.08 -4.49 1.53
C GLY A 287 2.58 -4.06 0.15
N ASP A 288 2.44 -4.92 -0.86
CA ASP A 288 2.96 -4.72 -2.22
C ASP A 288 2.50 -3.41 -2.89
N PHE A 289 1.42 -2.79 -2.40
CA PHE A 289 0.97 -1.46 -2.86
C PHE A 289 1.89 -0.31 -2.46
N ALA A 290 2.81 -0.50 -1.53
CA ALA A 290 3.74 0.55 -1.12
C ALA A 290 4.61 1.06 -2.29
N HIS A 291 4.80 0.24 -3.33
CA HIS A 291 5.49 0.66 -4.55
C HIS A 291 4.86 1.90 -5.19
N HIS A 292 3.53 2.03 -5.14
CA HIS A 292 2.81 3.21 -5.63
C HIS A 292 3.29 4.50 -4.95
N TYR A 293 3.54 4.41 -3.65
CA TYR A 293 3.95 5.51 -2.79
C TYR A 293 5.48 5.68 -2.72
N SER A 294 6.25 4.86 -3.46
CA SER A 294 7.72 4.86 -3.43
C SER A 294 8.32 6.24 -3.61
N SER A 295 7.82 7.01 -4.57
CA SER A 295 8.30 8.38 -4.81
C SER A 295 8.07 9.29 -3.62
N GLN A 296 6.85 9.31 -3.08
CA GLN A 296 6.50 10.17 -1.94
C GLN A 296 7.28 9.77 -0.69
N LEU A 297 7.33 8.47 -0.39
CA LEU A 297 8.01 7.96 0.79
C LEU A 297 9.53 8.17 0.70
N ILE A 298 10.17 7.80 -0.42
CA ILE A 298 11.62 7.95 -0.57
C ILE A 298 12.00 9.43 -0.52
N ASN A 299 11.32 10.29 -1.27
CA ASN A 299 11.61 11.73 -1.26
C ASN A 299 11.41 12.34 0.12
N GLY A 300 10.32 11.97 0.80
CA GLY A 300 10.05 12.39 2.18
C GLY A 300 11.18 11.98 3.13
N MET A 301 11.55 10.71 3.15
CA MET A 301 12.61 10.23 4.04
C MET A 301 13.99 10.83 3.69
N LEU A 302 14.28 11.06 2.41
CA LEU A 302 15.51 11.75 1.98
C LEU A 302 15.57 13.20 2.45
N LEU A 303 14.43 13.87 2.61
CA LEU A 303 14.37 15.19 3.26
C LEU A 303 14.67 15.05 4.76
N GLY A 304 14.04 14.10 5.45
CA GLY A 304 14.24 13.89 6.89
C GLY A 304 15.67 13.47 7.28
N ILE A 305 16.37 12.76 6.38
CA ILE A 305 17.79 12.44 6.51
C ILE A 305 18.69 13.69 6.59
N LYS A 306 18.24 14.85 6.09
CA LYS A 306 18.99 16.11 6.17
C LYS A 306 18.71 16.89 7.46
N SER A 307 17.88 16.35 8.36
CA SER A 307 17.52 17.01 9.61
C SER A 307 18.74 17.27 10.50
N SER A 308 18.73 18.41 11.18
CA SER A 308 19.69 18.75 12.24
C SER A 308 19.62 17.74 13.39
N GLU A 309 18.44 17.16 13.64
CA GLU A 309 18.19 16.21 14.73
C GLU A 309 18.61 14.77 14.35
N PRO A 310 19.60 14.18 15.06
CA PRO A 310 20.08 12.84 14.74
C PRO A 310 19.01 11.75 14.83
N ALA A 311 18.08 11.87 15.79
CA ALA A 311 17.01 10.89 15.97
C ALA A 311 16.04 10.86 14.77
N ILE A 312 15.75 12.02 14.15
CA ILE A 312 14.95 12.08 12.92
C ILE A 312 15.70 11.43 11.76
N ARG A 313 17.01 11.70 11.61
CA ARG A 313 17.84 11.03 10.59
C ARG A 313 17.78 9.50 10.74
N ILE A 314 17.93 9.00 11.96
CA ILE A 314 17.84 7.56 12.28
C ILE A 314 16.46 7.02 11.93
N SER A 315 15.39 7.69 12.36
CA SER A 315 14.01 7.28 12.07
C SER A 315 13.76 7.18 10.57
N CYS A 316 14.19 8.17 9.79
CA CYS A 316 14.01 8.16 8.33
C CYS A 316 14.83 7.04 7.65
N LEU A 317 16.06 6.77 8.11
CA LEU A 317 16.86 5.64 7.65
C LEU A 317 16.17 4.29 7.96
N SER A 318 15.57 4.16 9.15
CA SER A 318 14.79 2.98 9.52
C SER A 318 13.54 2.81 8.65
N CYS A 319 12.78 3.89 8.41
CA CYS A 319 11.63 3.86 7.50
C CYS A 319 12.04 3.41 6.08
N LEU A 320 13.13 3.96 5.54
CA LEU A 320 13.65 3.57 4.22
C LEU A 320 14.10 2.11 4.19
N GLY A 321 14.83 1.64 5.20
CA GLY A 321 15.27 0.25 5.23
C GLY A 321 14.11 -0.73 5.31
N GLU A 322 13.10 -0.40 6.09
CA GLU A 322 11.94 -1.25 6.27
C GLU A 322 11.04 -1.31 5.03
N PHE A 323 10.97 -0.19 4.31
CA PHE A 323 10.40 -0.11 2.97
C PHE A 323 11.23 -0.95 1.97
N CYS A 324 12.49 -0.59 1.74
CA CYS A 324 13.33 -1.21 0.70
C CYS A 324 13.50 -2.72 0.89
N ARG A 325 13.58 -3.23 2.13
CA ARG A 325 13.69 -4.69 2.37
C ARG A 325 12.48 -5.47 1.84
N ARG A 326 11.29 -4.89 1.89
CA ARG A 326 10.03 -5.57 1.53
C ARG A 326 9.68 -5.41 0.06
N PHE A 327 10.03 -4.28 -0.54
CA PHE A 327 9.69 -3.99 -1.93
C PHE A 327 10.85 -4.32 -2.83
N ARG A 328 10.81 -5.52 -3.41
CA ARG A 328 11.84 -5.98 -4.35
C ARG A 328 11.73 -5.33 -5.71
N TYR A 329 10.51 -5.01 -6.13
CA TYR A 329 10.22 -4.51 -7.47
C TYR A 329 10.23 -2.97 -7.53
N GLY A 330 10.90 -2.45 -8.56
CA GLY A 330 10.90 -1.04 -8.93
C GLY A 330 11.69 -0.10 -8.00
N LEU A 331 12.57 -0.65 -7.16
CA LEU A 331 13.62 0.12 -6.49
C LEU A 331 14.71 0.59 -7.46
N SER A 332 14.89 -0.09 -8.61
CA SER A 332 15.98 0.10 -9.55
C SER A 332 16.21 1.58 -9.94
N LYS A 333 15.13 2.36 -10.11
CA LYS A 333 15.18 3.80 -10.41
C LYS A 333 15.79 4.67 -9.30
N TYR A 334 15.75 4.23 -8.05
CA TYR A 334 16.25 4.97 -6.89
C TYR A 334 17.60 4.45 -6.37
N MET A 335 18.06 3.28 -6.83
CA MET A 335 19.20 2.59 -6.19
C MET A 335 20.50 3.37 -6.20
N ILE A 336 20.84 3.99 -7.34
CA ILE A 336 22.09 4.75 -7.47
C ILE A 336 22.09 5.93 -6.49
N GLU A 337 20.96 6.63 -6.39
CA GLU A 337 20.79 7.76 -5.46
C GLU A 337 20.85 7.31 -4.00
N LEU A 338 20.15 6.22 -3.66
CA LEU A 338 20.15 5.66 -2.31
C LEU A 338 21.54 5.20 -1.89
N ILE A 339 22.28 4.49 -2.76
CA ILE A 339 23.65 4.05 -2.47
C ILE A 339 24.58 5.25 -2.28
N SER A 340 24.56 6.20 -3.21
CA SER A 340 25.42 7.40 -3.11
C SER A 340 25.13 8.20 -1.83
N MET A 341 23.86 8.27 -1.44
CA MET A 341 23.44 8.91 -0.20
C MET A 341 23.96 8.16 1.04
N ILE A 342 23.82 6.83 1.08
CA ILE A 342 24.30 5.99 2.18
C ILE A 342 25.81 6.11 2.34
N GLU A 343 26.57 6.03 1.25
CA GLU A 343 28.03 6.15 1.26
C GLU A 343 28.47 7.47 1.90
N ARG A 344 27.77 8.57 1.58
CA ARG A 344 28.00 9.86 2.21
C ARG A 344 27.70 9.83 3.71
N ILE A 345 26.55 9.32 4.14
CA ILE A 345 26.19 9.30 5.58
C ILE A 345 27.17 8.47 6.39
N ILE A 346 27.53 7.27 5.91
CA ILE A 346 28.47 6.37 6.59
C ILE A 346 29.81 7.06 6.81
N THR A 347 30.27 7.88 5.86
CA THR A 347 31.59 8.50 5.91
C THR A 347 31.60 9.86 6.60
N THR A 348 30.54 10.66 6.48
CA THR A 348 30.55 12.06 6.91
C THR A 348 29.64 12.40 8.08
N ASP A 349 28.64 11.57 8.44
CA ASP A 349 27.74 11.93 9.55
C ASP A 349 28.53 11.97 10.87
N PRO A 350 28.41 13.06 11.67
CA PRO A 350 29.13 13.18 12.93
C PRO A 350 28.68 12.15 13.96
N GLU A 351 27.41 11.74 13.92
CA GLU A 351 26.80 10.92 14.95
C GLU A 351 26.99 9.43 14.69
N LEU A 352 27.56 8.72 15.67
CA LEU A 352 27.80 7.27 15.58
C LEU A 352 26.50 6.49 15.34
N GLU A 353 25.42 6.86 16.03
CA GLU A 353 24.12 6.19 15.92
C GLU A 353 23.52 6.33 14.52
N VAL A 354 23.73 7.48 13.86
CA VAL A 354 23.27 7.68 12.48
C VAL A 354 24.11 6.83 11.52
N ARG A 355 25.43 6.73 11.73
CA ARG A 355 26.28 5.82 10.95
C ARG A 355 25.87 4.35 11.13
N ARG A 356 25.53 3.92 12.35
CA ARG A 356 24.95 2.58 12.61
C ARG A 356 23.67 2.36 11.82
N ALA A 357 22.74 3.31 11.88
CA ALA A 357 21.48 3.24 11.14
C ALA A 357 21.69 3.21 9.62
N ALA A 358 22.69 3.94 9.10
CA ALA A 358 23.01 3.95 7.68
C ALA A 358 23.59 2.62 7.18
N VAL A 359 24.48 1.98 7.96
CA VAL A 359 24.97 0.63 7.61
C VAL A 359 23.86 -0.42 7.72
N LEU A 360 23.00 -0.31 8.72
CA LEU A 360 21.82 -1.18 8.82
C LEU A 360 20.87 -0.97 7.64
N PHE A 361 20.65 0.28 7.23
CA PHE A 361 19.86 0.59 6.05
C PHE A 361 20.48 -0.03 4.79
N LEU A 362 21.80 0.08 4.59
CA LEU A 362 22.48 -0.59 3.47
C LEU A 362 22.21 -2.09 3.44
N TYR A 363 22.34 -2.76 4.58
CA TYR A 363 22.03 -4.18 4.71
C TYR A 363 20.57 -4.50 4.32
N LEU A 364 19.61 -3.69 4.78
CA LEU A 364 18.19 -3.87 4.48
C LEU A 364 17.87 -3.59 3.01
N LEU A 365 18.50 -2.58 2.42
CA LEU A 365 18.40 -2.26 1.00
C LEU A 365 18.89 -3.43 0.14
N LEU A 366 20.07 -3.98 0.45
CA LEU A 366 20.64 -5.12 -0.27
C LEU A 366 19.77 -6.39 -0.14
N LYS A 367 19.09 -6.58 1.00
CA LYS A 367 18.11 -7.67 1.16
C LYS A 367 16.88 -7.53 0.25
N GLY A 368 16.56 -6.31 -0.18
CA GLY A 368 15.47 -6.01 -1.10
C GLY A 368 15.86 -6.09 -2.57
N VAL A 369 17.14 -6.27 -2.90
CA VAL A 369 17.61 -6.29 -4.30
C VAL A 369 17.12 -7.55 -5.01
N ASP A 370 16.43 -7.36 -6.13
CA ASP A 370 16.10 -8.43 -7.08
C ASP A 370 17.23 -8.63 -8.10
N HIS A 371 17.08 -9.66 -8.94
CA HIS A 371 18.12 -10.04 -9.89
C HIS A 371 18.46 -8.94 -10.92
N GLU A 372 17.43 -8.29 -11.48
CA GLU A 372 17.61 -7.18 -12.43
C GLU A 372 18.35 -6.01 -11.78
N THR A 373 17.99 -5.68 -10.54
CA THR A 373 18.67 -4.63 -9.78
C THR A 373 20.09 -5.05 -9.39
N ALA A 374 20.34 -6.32 -9.12
CA ALA A 374 21.69 -6.82 -8.84
C ALA A 374 22.63 -6.62 -10.04
N ILE A 375 22.15 -6.88 -11.27
CA ILE A 375 22.92 -6.63 -12.51
C ILE A 375 23.24 -5.13 -12.62
N LEU A 376 22.25 -4.25 -12.40
CA LEU A 376 22.45 -2.80 -12.41
C LEU A 376 23.53 -2.37 -11.41
N LEU A 377 23.55 -3.01 -10.24
CA LEU A 377 24.46 -2.68 -9.15
C LEU A 377 25.84 -3.34 -9.22
N GLN A 378 26.10 -4.21 -10.19
CA GLN A 378 27.33 -5.00 -10.25
C GLN A 378 28.61 -4.14 -10.12
N ASN A 379 28.60 -2.96 -10.75
CA ASN A 379 29.73 -2.04 -10.76
C ASN A 379 29.90 -1.29 -9.42
N HIS A 380 28.84 -1.21 -8.61
CA HIS A 380 28.81 -0.51 -7.32
C HIS A 380 29.10 -1.43 -6.12
N LEU A 381 28.87 -2.74 -6.25
CA LEU A 381 29.09 -3.72 -5.15
C LEU A 381 30.52 -3.66 -4.58
N LYS A 382 31.53 -3.49 -5.44
CA LYS A 382 32.93 -3.38 -5.01
C LYS A 382 33.20 -2.13 -4.16
N ASN A 383 32.62 -1.00 -4.52
CA ASN A 383 32.79 0.25 -3.78
C ASN A 383 32.12 0.15 -2.41
N MET A 384 30.89 -0.35 -2.35
CA MET A 384 30.17 -0.59 -1.10
C MET A 384 30.95 -1.53 -0.17
N LYS A 385 31.50 -2.63 -0.70
CA LYS A 385 32.36 -3.55 0.05
C LYS A 385 33.55 -2.84 0.67
N ASN A 386 34.27 -2.03 -0.11
CA ASN A 386 35.46 -1.33 0.37
C ASN A 386 35.13 -0.31 1.47
N ILE A 387 34.02 0.41 1.33
CA ILE A 387 33.55 1.36 2.34
C ILE A 387 33.22 0.64 3.65
N ILE A 388 32.49 -0.48 3.58
CA ILE A 388 32.11 -1.26 4.75
C ILE A 388 33.33 -1.83 5.48
N ILE A 389 34.28 -2.43 4.76
CA ILE A 389 35.53 -2.93 5.36
C ILE A 389 36.31 -1.78 6.03
N ASN A 390 36.37 -0.61 5.40
CA ASN A 390 37.07 0.54 5.97
C ASN A 390 36.41 1.03 7.27
N VAL A 391 35.07 1.05 7.31
CA VAL A 391 34.31 1.42 8.51
C VAL A 391 34.49 0.39 9.62
N GLU A 392 34.42 -0.90 9.28
CA GLU A 392 34.61 -2.02 10.21
C GLU A 392 35.99 -2.00 10.89
N ASN A 393 37.04 -1.71 10.12
CA ASN A 393 38.42 -1.65 10.62
C ASN A 393 38.70 -0.42 11.50
N ARG A 394 37.94 0.66 11.33
CA ARG A 394 38.12 1.91 12.09
C ARG A 394 37.24 2.00 13.33
N THR A 395 36.16 1.22 13.39
CA THR A 395 35.20 1.31 14.48
C THR A 395 35.62 0.46 15.68
N LEU A 396 35.57 1.06 16.87
CA LEU A 396 35.64 0.33 18.14
C LEU A 396 34.26 -0.18 18.58
N ASP A 397 33.19 0.30 17.96
CA ASP A 397 31.81 -0.02 18.31
C ASP A 397 31.36 -1.40 17.79
N ASP A 398 30.90 -2.25 18.69
CA ASP A 398 30.49 -3.63 18.39
C ASP A 398 29.22 -3.71 17.56
N VAL A 399 28.28 -2.79 17.76
CA VAL A 399 27.00 -2.75 17.02
C VAL A 399 27.26 -2.40 15.55
N LEU A 400 28.03 -1.34 15.31
CA LEU A 400 28.45 -0.92 13.98
C LEU A 400 29.27 -2.01 13.29
N ARG A 401 30.20 -2.65 14.01
CA ARG A 401 30.97 -3.78 13.48
C ARG A 401 30.05 -4.91 13.02
N ARG A 402 29.07 -5.30 13.85
CA ARG A 402 28.08 -6.33 13.49
C ARG A 402 27.23 -5.94 12.27
N HIS A 403 26.80 -4.68 12.17
CA HIS A 403 26.09 -4.20 10.98
C HIS A 403 26.97 -4.24 9.73
N CYS A 404 28.27 -3.92 9.85
CA CYS A 404 29.23 -4.04 8.76
C CYS A 404 29.36 -5.49 8.29
N CYS A 405 29.53 -6.46 9.21
CA CYS A 405 29.60 -7.88 8.86
C CYS A 405 28.34 -8.33 8.11
N ASN A 406 27.15 -7.98 8.60
CA ASN A 406 25.88 -8.32 7.96
C ASN A 406 25.78 -7.75 6.53
N ALA A 407 26.15 -6.48 6.35
CA ALA A 407 26.15 -5.84 5.03
C ALA A 407 27.14 -6.52 4.08
N TYR A 408 28.36 -6.81 4.56
CA TYR A 408 29.40 -7.51 3.79
C TYR A 408 28.95 -8.89 3.32
N GLU A 409 28.28 -9.67 4.19
CA GLU A 409 27.73 -10.98 3.84
C GLU A 409 26.68 -10.88 2.74
N GLN A 410 25.79 -9.88 2.79
CA GLN A 410 24.80 -9.69 1.72
C GLN A 410 25.43 -9.26 0.40
N ILE A 411 26.42 -8.36 0.41
CA ILE A 411 27.17 -7.99 -0.80
C ILE A 411 27.83 -9.23 -1.41
N SER A 412 28.47 -10.06 -0.57
CA SER A 412 29.15 -11.28 -1.00
C SER A 412 28.17 -12.28 -1.60
N ARG A 413 27.00 -12.45 -0.98
CA ARG A 413 25.92 -13.29 -1.50
C ARG A 413 25.45 -12.84 -2.88
N ILE A 414 25.14 -11.56 -3.06
CA ILE A 414 24.69 -11.00 -4.35
C ILE A 414 25.78 -11.19 -5.41
N ALA A 415 27.05 -10.96 -5.07
CA ALA A 415 28.15 -11.16 -6.00
C ALA A 415 28.31 -12.63 -6.45
N ILE A 416 28.12 -13.60 -5.55
CA ILE A 416 28.16 -15.03 -5.88
C ILE A 416 26.98 -15.40 -6.79
N GLU A 417 25.77 -14.92 -6.48
CA GLU A 417 24.57 -15.16 -7.30
C GLU A 417 24.74 -14.62 -8.72
N LEU A 418 25.42 -13.48 -8.90
CA LEU A 418 25.74 -12.92 -10.22
C LEU A 418 26.82 -13.73 -10.97
N LEU A 419 27.79 -14.33 -10.27
CA LEU A 419 28.85 -15.11 -10.90
C LEU A 419 28.36 -16.47 -11.40
N GLN A 420 27.52 -17.15 -10.62
CA GLN A 420 26.98 -18.48 -10.94
C GLN A 420 26.07 -18.51 -12.16
N GLN A 421 25.61 -17.36 -12.66
CA GLN A 421 24.71 -17.26 -13.80
C GLN A 421 25.41 -16.81 -15.09
N ASN A 422 26.69 -16.43 -15.00
CA ASN A 422 27.54 -16.14 -16.15
C ASN A 422 28.34 -17.38 -16.62
N GLU A 423 28.17 -18.51 -15.93
CA GLU A 423 28.63 -19.86 -16.32
C GLU A 423 27.47 -20.66 -16.89
#